data_AF-A0AAU3R4E1-F1
#
_entry.id   AF-A0AAU3R4E1-F1
#
_cell.length_a   1.000
_cell.length_b   1.000
_cell.length_c   1.000
_cell.angle_alpha   90.00
_cell.angle_beta   90.00
_cell.angle_gamma   90.00
#
_symmetry.space_group_name_H-M   'P 1'
#
loop_
_entity.id
_entity.type
_entity.pdbx_description
1 polymer ?
#
loop_
_entity_poly.entity_id
_entity_poly.type
_entity_poly.pdbx_seq_one_letter_code
_entity_poly.pdbx_strand_id
1 'polypeptide(L)'
;MNFDVPGPEAAWLEAPISACPNPNPAWQTSMWWYVAGLFREVACLAPPLEALAHRLRLSIEHGWEELSEVDVAMVQIRGIHFALYRLNTSPLKDTIVSVLKDTEDDEAAINTLLTALGIGPDTVTYRGNVRSDEAQ
;
A
#
# COMPACT_ATOMS: atom_id res chain seq x y z
N MET A 1 -12.09 -0.68 -38.55
CA MET A 1 -11.79 -2.12 -38.42
C MET A 1 -12.49 -2.57 -37.14
N ASN A 2 -13.48 -3.46 -37.23
CA ASN A 2 -14.16 -3.99 -36.05
C ASN A 2 -13.50 -5.32 -35.69
N PHE A 3 -13.13 -5.49 -34.43
CA PHE A 3 -12.67 -6.75 -33.88
C PHE A 3 -13.83 -7.35 -33.08
N ASP A 4 -14.15 -8.60 -33.35
CA ASP A 4 -15.14 -9.36 -32.56
C ASP A 4 -14.41 -10.11 -31.45
N VAL A 5 -14.76 -9.84 -30.21
CA VAL A 5 -14.16 -10.47 -29.03
C VAL A 5 -15.16 -11.49 -28.51
N PRO A 6 -14.81 -12.79 -28.46
CA PRO A 6 -15.73 -13.80 -27.95
C PRO A 6 -16.06 -13.55 -26.48
N GLY A 7 -17.28 -13.89 -26.08
CA GLY A 7 -17.68 -13.91 -24.67
C GLY A 7 -16.97 -15.03 -23.89
N PRO A 8 -17.07 -15.03 -22.55
CA PRO A 8 -16.41 -16.03 -21.71
C PRO A 8 -17.01 -17.44 -21.89
N GLU A 9 -16.18 -18.47 -21.77
CA GLU A 9 -16.58 -19.87 -21.77
C GLU A 9 -17.49 -20.17 -20.57
N ALA A 10 -18.52 -20.99 -20.77
CA ALA A 10 -19.48 -21.33 -19.71
C ALA A 10 -18.85 -22.02 -18.49
N ALA A 11 -17.68 -22.64 -18.65
CA ALA A 11 -16.93 -23.27 -17.57
C ALA A 11 -16.08 -22.28 -16.77
N TRP A 12 -15.83 -21.07 -17.28
CA TRP A 12 -15.04 -20.07 -16.57
C TRP A 12 -15.82 -19.53 -15.37
N LEU A 13 -15.11 -19.46 -14.23
CA LEU A 13 -15.56 -18.71 -13.06
C LEU A 13 -15.00 -17.29 -13.14
N GLU A 14 -15.36 -16.43 -12.18
CA GLU A 14 -14.66 -15.15 -12.02
C GLU A 14 -13.16 -15.38 -11.81
N ALA A 15 -12.36 -14.46 -12.36
CA ALA A 15 -10.91 -14.51 -12.21
C ALA A 15 -10.58 -14.44 -10.71
N PRO A 16 -9.90 -15.45 -10.15
CA PRO A 16 -9.68 -15.50 -8.71
C PRO A 16 -8.65 -14.44 -8.32
N ILE A 17 -8.77 -13.96 -7.09
CA ILE A 17 -7.84 -12.99 -6.49
C ILE A 17 -6.62 -13.69 -5.88
N SER A 18 -6.68 -15.02 -5.68
CA SER A 18 -5.60 -15.85 -5.14
C SER A 18 -5.36 -17.12 -5.98
N ALA A 19 -4.19 -17.74 -5.79
CA ALA A 19 -3.66 -18.86 -6.58
C ALA A 19 -4.37 -20.22 -6.39
N CYS A 20 -5.70 -20.22 -6.32
CA CYS A 20 -6.51 -21.43 -6.31
C CYS A 20 -6.74 -21.94 -7.74
N PRO A 21 -6.82 -23.27 -7.97
CA PRO A 21 -7.20 -23.80 -9.27
C PRO A 21 -8.53 -23.20 -9.75
N ASN A 22 -8.52 -22.53 -10.90
CA ASN A 22 -9.70 -21.89 -11.48
C ASN A 22 -9.71 -22.16 -13.00
N PRO A 23 -10.88 -22.51 -13.58
CA PRO A 23 -11.02 -22.76 -15.02
C PRO A 23 -10.85 -21.50 -15.89
N ASN A 24 -10.89 -20.30 -15.30
CA ASN A 24 -10.56 -19.05 -15.95
C ASN A 24 -9.03 -18.94 -16.11
N PRO A 25 -8.51 -18.68 -17.33
CA PRO A 25 -7.07 -18.56 -17.57
C PRO A 25 -6.45 -17.28 -16.99
N ALA A 26 -7.27 -16.30 -16.59
CA ALA A 26 -6.82 -15.03 -16.04
C ALA A 26 -6.88 -15.02 -14.52
N TRP A 27 -5.87 -14.39 -13.91
CA TRP A 27 -5.88 -13.98 -12.50
C TRP A 27 -6.03 -12.46 -12.44
N GLN A 28 -6.96 -11.98 -11.62
CA GLN A 28 -7.14 -10.55 -11.42
C GLN A 28 -6.40 -10.12 -10.18
N THR A 29 -5.62 -9.06 -10.31
CA THR A 29 -4.91 -8.45 -9.19
C THR A 29 -5.16 -6.95 -9.17
N SER A 30 -5.05 -6.34 -7.99
CA SER A 30 -5.22 -4.90 -7.85
C SER A 30 -3.95 -4.16 -8.27
N MET A 31 -4.11 -2.88 -8.62
CA MET A 31 -2.94 -2.02 -8.83
C MET A 31 -2.10 -1.90 -7.56
N TRP A 32 -2.75 -1.84 -6.39
CA TRP A 32 -2.03 -1.81 -5.11
C TRP A 32 -1.15 -3.03 -4.92
N TRP A 33 -1.66 -4.24 -5.16
CA TRP A 33 -0.88 -5.48 -5.04
C TRP A 33 0.39 -5.46 -5.89
N TYR A 34 0.29 -5.00 -7.14
CA TYR A 34 1.45 -4.86 -8.01
C TYR A 34 2.47 -3.83 -7.48
N VAL A 35 2.00 -2.71 -6.96
CA VAL A 35 2.85 -1.58 -6.57
C VAL A 35 3.42 -1.75 -5.17
N ALA A 36 2.67 -2.33 -4.22
CA ALA A 36 3.06 -2.54 -2.83
C ALA A 36 4.39 -3.31 -2.72
N GLY A 37 4.64 -4.25 -3.62
CA GLY A 37 5.91 -4.99 -3.70
C GLY A 37 7.15 -4.13 -3.96
N LEU A 38 7.00 -2.87 -4.40
CA LEU A 38 8.10 -1.91 -4.57
C LEU A 38 8.43 -1.16 -3.27
N PHE A 39 7.51 -1.19 -2.31
CA PHE A 39 7.61 -0.48 -1.05
C PHE A 39 8.01 -1.43 0.08
N ARG A 40 8.48 -0.86 1.18
CA ARG A 40 8.71 -1.54 2.46
C ARG A 40 8.21 -0.66 3.59
N GLU A 41 7.61 -1.29 4.59
CA GLU A 41 7.09 -0.61 5.78
C GLU A 41 8.22 -0.05 6.64
N VAL A 42 8.06 1.18 7.10
CA VAL A 42 9.04 1.90 7.95
C VAL A 42 8.45 2.43 9.23
N ALA A 43 7.14 2.67 9.29
CA ALA A 43 6.50 3.17 10.49
C ALA A 43 5.00 2.93 10.49
N CYS A 44 4.39 3.05 11.66
CA CYS A 44 2.97 3.36 11.80
C CYS A 44 2.81 4.72 12.49
N LEU A 45 1.80 5.48 12.06
CA LEU A 45 1.43 6.77 12.62
C LEU A 45 0.06 6.67 13.28
N ALA A 46 -0.07 7.20 14.51
CA ALA A 46 -1.33 7.23 15.26
C ALA A 46 -2.46 7.98 14.53
N PRO A 47 -2.22 9.12 13.83
CA PRO A 47 -3.28 9.79 13.09
C PRO A 47 -3.86 8.90 11.97
N PRO A 48 -5.19 8.96 11.76
CA PRO A 48 -5.84 8.18 10.70
C PRO A 48 -5.46 8.71 9.32
N LEU A 49 -5.50 7.82 8.32
CA LEU A 49 -5.11 8.12 6.94
C LEU A 49 -5.82 9.35 6.38
N GLU A 50 -7.11 9.51 6.66
CA GLU A 50 -7.91 10.66 6.21
C GLU A 50 -7.38 11.99 6.71
N ALA A 51 -6.90 12.04 7.96
CA ALA A 51 -6.33 13.26 8.52
C ALA A 51 -4.99 13.62 7.85
N LEU A 52 -4.15 12.61 7.58
CA LEU A 52 -2.87 12.77 6.90
C LEU A 52 -3.08 13.18 5.43
N ALA A 53 -3.98 12.50 4.73
CA ALA A 53 -4.34 12.80 3.35
C ALA A 53 -4.92 14.23 3.23
N HIS A 54 -5.87 14.60 4.09
CA HIS A 54 -6.43 15.95 4.10
C HIS A 54 -5.36 17.02 4.34
N ARG A 55 -4.44 16.80 5.28
CA ARG A 55 -3.35 17.74 5.61
C ARG A 55 -2.46 18.06 4.40
N LEU A 56 -2.23 17.07 3.53
CA LEU A 56 -1.41 17.18 2.32
C LEU A 56 -2.24 17.33 1.04
N ARG A 57 -3.57 17.43 1.15
CA ARG A 57 -4.53 17.48 0.02
C ARG A 57 -4.39 16.31 -0.95
N LEU A 58 -4.19 15.11 -0.42
CA LEU A 58 -4.09 13.88 -1.19
C LEU A 58 -5.47 13.27 -1.41
N SER A 59 -5.61 12.58 -2.54
CA SER A 59 -6.73 11.66 -2.77
C SER A 59 -6.39 10.30 -2.18
N ILE A 60 -7.37 9.67 -1.53
CA ILE A 60 -7.28 8.28 -1.09
C ILE A 60 -7.83 7.42 -2.21
N GLU A 61 -7.02 6.45 -2.65
CA GLU A 61 -7.41 5.41 -3.57
C GLU A 61 -7.89 4.18 -2.78
N HIS A 62 -8.94 3.54 -3.30
CA HIS A 62 -9.48 2.31 -2.75
C HIS A 62 -9.04 1.14 -3.62
N GLY A 63 -8.41 0.14 -3.01
CA GLY A 63 -7.96 -1.07 -3.67
C GLY A 63 -8.18 -2.30 -2.81
N TRP A 64 -7.41 -3.35 -3.07
CA TRP A 64 -7.39 -4.54 -2.23
C TRP A 64 -6.00 -5.18 -2.22
N GLU A 65 -5.70 -5.92 -1.17
CA GLU A 65 -4.50 -6.72 -0.95
C GLU A 65 -4.93 -8.12 -0.53
N GLU A 66 -4.66 -9.12 -1.38
CA GLU A 66 -5.17 -10.50 -1.26
C GLU A 66 -6.68 -10.58 -0.95
N LEU A 67 -7.04 -10.55 0.33
CA LEU A 67 -8.39 -10.72 0.88
C LEU A 67 -8.87 -9.50 1.68
N SER A 68 -8.14 -8.40 1.68
CA SER A 68 -8.47 -7.18 2.44
C SER A 68 -8.62 -5.98 1.51
N GLU A 69 -9.61 -5.13 1.78
CA GLU A 69 -9.66 -3.81 1.16
C GLU A 69 -8.55 -2.93 1.76
N VAL A 70 -7.92 -2.14 0.91
CA VAL A 70 -6.86 -1.20 1.29
C VAL A 70 -7.23 0.20 0.85
N ASP A 71 -7.11 1.14 1.78
CA ASP A 71 -7.17 2.56 1.49
C ASP A 71 -5.73 3.08 1.46
N VAL A 72 -5.32 3.71 0.38
CA VAL A 72 -3.95 4.17 0.18
C VAL A 72 -3.89 5.58 -0.39
N ALA A 73 -2.96 6.39 0.10
CA ALA A 73 -2.53 7.64 -0.50
C ALA A 73 -1.03 7.57 -0.80
N MET A 74 -0.68 7.62 -2.09
CA MET A 74 0.72 7.68 -2.52
C MET A 74 1.14 9.14 -2.70
N VAL A 75 2.36 9.48 -2.26
CA VAL A 75 2.88 10.84 -2.32
C VAL A 75 4.40 10.86 -2.47
N GLN A 76 4.92 11.88 -3.14
CA GLN A 76 6.36 12.14 -3.19
C GLN A 76 6.69 13.42 -2.41
N ILE A 77 7.65 13.35 -1.48
CA ILE A 77 8.10 14.48 -0.69
C ILE A 77 9.62 14.54 -0.75
N ARG A 78 10.15 15.65 -1.28
CA ARG A 78 11.62 15.85 -1.45
C ARG A 78 12.33 14.69 -2.17
N GLY A 79 11.67 14.11 -3.17
CA GLY A 79 12.20 12.98 -3.95
C GLY A 79 11.96 11.60 -3.34
N ILE A 80 11.51 11.51 -2.09
CA ILE A 80 11.19 10.25 -1.43
C ILE A 80 9.74 9.89 -1.72
N HIS A 81 9.50 8.66 -2.17
CA HIS A 81 8.16 8.14 -2.44
C HIS A 81 7.62 7.44 -1.20
N PHE A 82 6.41 7.81 -0.79
CA PHE A 82 5.68 7.24 0.33
C PHE A 82 4.38 6.60 -0.15
N ALA A 83 4.03 5.48 0.47
CA ALA A 83 2.67 4.96 0.51
C ALA A 83 2.17 5.07 1.94
N LEU A 84 1.06 5.78 2.13
CA LEU A 84 0.33 5.88 3.39
C LEU A 84 -0.93 5.03 3.24
N TYR A 85 -1.10 3.98 4.03
CA TYR A 85 -2.25 3.09 3.86
C TYR A 85 -2.78 2.53 5.17
N ARG A 86 -4.01 2.02 5.09
CA ARG A 86 -4.59 1.16 6.11
C ARG A 86 -5.20 -0.08 5.46
N LEU A 87 -5.17 -1.19 6.18
CA LEU A 87 -5.92 -2.39 5.83
C LEU A 87 -7.29 -2.31 6.52
N ASN A 88 -8.39 -2.28 5.76
CA ASN A 88 -9.73 -2.06 6.31
C ASN A 88 -10.20 -3.21 7.22
N THR A 89 -9.58 -4.40 7.11
CA THR A 89 -9.83 -5.54 8.00
C THR A 89 -8.98 -5.53 9.27
N SER A 90 -8.00 -4.63 9.39
CA SER A 90 -7.17 -4.52 10.58
C SER A 90 -7.94 -3.83 11.71
N PRO A 91 -7.87 -4.34 12.96
CA PRO A 91 -8.41 -3.62 14.11
C PRO A 91 -7.58 -2.37 14.47
N LEU A 92 -6.37 -2.23 13.91
CA LEU A 92 -5.52 -1.06 14.11
C LEU A 92 -5.99 0.09 13.22
N LYS A 93 -6.14 1.27 13.82
CA LYS A 93 -6.51 2.51 13.10
C LYS A 93 -5.31 3.33 12.65
N ASP A 94 -4.12 2.88 13.01
CA ASP A 94 -2.87 3.54 12.70
C ASP A 94 -2.62 3.49 11.18
N THR A 95 -2.05 4.57 10.64
CA THR A 95 -1.66 4.62 9.24
C THR A 95 -0.29 3.97 9.07
N ILE A 96 -0.20 2.95 8.23
CA ILE A 96 1.06 2.34 7.85
C ILE A 96 1.76 3.27 6.86
N VAL A 97 3.06 3.46 7.08
CA VAL A 97 3.94 4.25 6.23
C VAL A 97 4.97 3.33 5.62
N SER A 98 5.00 3.31 4.30
CA SER A 98 6.02 2.60 3.53
C SER A 98 6.74 3.54 2.59
N VAL A 99 8.01 3.25 2.31
CA VAL A 99 8.83 3.95 1.31
C VAL A 99 9.34 2.97 0.26
N LEU A 100 9.80 3.47 -0.88
CA LEU A 100 10.42 2.60 -1.88
C LEU A 100 11.62 1.86 -1.28
N LYS A 101 11.80 0.60 -1.69
CA LYS A 101 12.87 -0.28 -1.18
C LYS A 101 14.28 0.27 -1.39
N ASP A 102 14.48 1.15 -2.37
CA ASP A 102 15.75 1.81 -2.68
C ASP A 102 16.05 3.04 -1.81
N THR A 103 15.11 3.47 -0.97
CA THR A 103 15.34 4.56 0.00
C THR A 103 16.38 4.08 1.02
N GLU A 104 17.44 4.88 1.22
CA GLU A 104 18.59 4.43 2.03
C GLU A 104 18.40 4.67 3.54
N ASP A 105 17.72 5.76 3.93
CA ASP A 105 17.60 6.20 5.31
C ASP A 105 16.14 6.39 5.72
N ASP A 106 15.64 5.45 6.52
CA ASP A 106 14.27 5.41 7.00
C ASP A 106 13.96 6.51 7.99
N GLU A 107 14.91 6.80 8.88
CA GLU A 107 14.71 7.84 9.88
C GLU A 107 14.67 9.21 9.22
N ALA A 108 15.54 9.47 8.23
CA ALA A 108 15.47 10.68 7.43
C ALA A 108 14.16 10.77 6.63
N ALA A 109 13.66 9.65 6.09
CA ALA A 109 12.40 9.60 5.37
C ALA A 109 11.20 9.89 6.28
N ILE A 110 11.12 9.21 7.43
CA ILE A 110 10.08 9.43 8.45
C ILE A 110 10.10 10.90 8.90
N ASN A 111 11.27 11.44 9.26
CA ASN A 111 11.41 12.83 9.67
C ASN A 111 10.97 13.82 8.57
N THR A 112 11.27 13.50 7.31
CA THR A 112 10.81 14.29 6.15
C THR A 112 9.29 14.30 6.04
N LEU A 113 8.65 13.14 6.18
CA LEU A 113 7.20 13.02 6.18
C LEU A 113 6.56 13.77 7.35
N LEU A 114 7.03 13.55 8.58
CA LEU A 114 6.53 14.23 9.78
C LEU A 114 6.65 15.76 9.67
N THR A 115 7.78 16.25 9.15
CA THR A 115 8.00 17.68 8.89
C THR A 115 6.98 18.23 7.89
N ALA A 116 6.70 17.52 6.80
CA ALA A 116 5.73 17.94 5.80
C ALA A 116 4.29 17.95 6.35
N LEU A 117 3.96 16.98 7.21
CA LEU A 117 2.69 16.91 7.92
C LEU A 117 2.57 17.99 9.02
N GLY A 118 3.69 18.46 9.56
CA GLY A 118 3.74 19.41 10.67
C GLY A 118 3.37 18.76 12.01
N ILE A 119 3.69 17.48 12.18
CA ILE A 119 3.42 16.71 13.41
C ILE A 119 4.73 16.22 14.03
N GLY A 120 4.68 15.89 15.32
CA GLY A 120 5.85 15.46 16.09
C GLY A 120 6.13 13.96 15.99
N PRO A 121 7.34 13.53 16.40
CA PRO A 121 7.74 12.12 16.42
C PRO A 121 6.97 11.27 17.45
N ASP A 122 6.29 11.90 18.40
CA ASP A 122 5.38 11.28 19.37
C ASP A 122 4.15 10.63 18.71
N THR A 123 3.86 10.98 17.45
CA THR A 123 2.80 10.36 16.66
C THR A 123 3.18 9.01 16.06
N VAL A 124 4.46 8.62 16.10
CA VAL A 124 4.94 7.33 15.60
C VAL A 124 4.64 6.24 16.63
N THR A 125 3.78 5.28 16.28
CA THR A 125 3.37 4.17 17.17
C THR A 125 4.23 2.93 17.01
N TYR A 126 4.83 2.77 15.83
CA TYR A 126 5.72 1.66 15.48
C TYR A 126 6.79 2.14 14.51
N ARG A 127 7.99 1.55 14.61
CA ARG A 127 9.09 1.72 13.66
C ARG A 127 9.45 0.38 13.05
N GLY A 128 9.43 0.34 11.72
CA GLY A 128 9.92 -0.79 10.93
C GLY A 128 11.43 -0.86 11.03
N ASN A 129 11.96 -2.06 11.31
CA ASN A 129 13.39 -2.33 11.37
C ASN A 129 13.85 -2.83 9.99
N VAL A 130 14.79 -2.16 9.32
CA VAL A 130 15.34 -2.60 8.03
C VAL A 130 16.61 -3.44 8.21
N ARG A 131 16.53 -4.64 7.60
CA ARG A 131 17.59 -5.58 7.14
C ARG A 131 18.18 -6.63 8.11
N SER A 132 17.64 -7.84 7.94
CA SER A 132 18.27 -9.18 8.01
C SER A 132 18.79 -9.68 9.36
N ASP A 133 18.05 -10.60 9.96
CA ASP A 133 18.62 -11.93 10.21
C ASP A 133 17.83 -12.94 9.37
N GLU A 134 18.28 -13.18 8.14
CA GLU A 134 18.30 -14.55 7.66
C GLU A 134 19.39 -15.26 8.46
N ALA A 135 18.98 -15.97 9.51
CA ALA A 135 19.73 -17.09 10.05
C ALA A 135 18.75 -18.12 10.59
N GLN A 136 18.29 -18.97 9.65
CA GLN A 136 18.24 -20.44 9.74
C GLN A 136 16.89 -21.07 9.41
#